data_AF-A0A9X5X8W3-F1
#
_entry.id   AF-A0A9X5X8W3-F1
#
_cell.length_a   1.000
_cell.length_b   1.000
_cell.length_c   1.000
_cell.angle_alpha   90.00
_cell.angle_beta   90.00
_cell.angle_gamma   90.00
#
_symmetry.space_group_name_H-M   'P 1'
#
loop_
_entity.id
_entity.type
_entity.pdbx_description
1 polymer ?
#
loop_
_entity_poly.entity_id
_entity_poly.type
_entity_poly.pdbx_seq_one_letter_code
_entity_poly.pdbx_strand_id
1 'polypeptide(L)' 'FPVADTAGVVEQVYRLGQEHGYCDVQPIGAVTVGLEGKKLAELGAMHESAAGVTVFSDDGKCVDDAVIMRRALE' A
#
# COMPACT_ATOMS: atom_id res chain seq x y z
N PHE A 1 -4.47 -9.20 -9.86
CA PHE A 1 -3.92 -7.83 -9.95
C PHE A 1 -2.69 -7.75 -9.06
N PRO A 2 -1.68 -6.91 -9.36
CA PRO A 2 -0.55 -6.73 -8.46
C PRO A 2 -1.04 -6.17 -7.12
N VAL A 3 -0.45 -6.65 -6.03
CA VAL A 3 -0.71 -6.11 -4.68
C VAL A 3 0.03 -4.77 -4.56
N ALA A 4 -0.59 -3.78 -3.93
CA ALA A 4 -0.01 -2.46 -3.71
C ALA A 4 0.97 -2.47 -2.51
N ASP A 5 2.00 -3.30 -2.55
CA ASP A 5 2.97 -3.51 -1.45
C ASP A 5 4.34 -2.85 -1.69
N THR A 6 4.49 -2.10 -2.78
CA THR A 6 5.72 -1.36 -3.14
C THR A 6 5.39 0.03 -3.67
N ALA A 7 6.34 0.96 -3.55
CA ALA A 7 6.21 2.33 -4.05
C ALA A 7 5.90 2.38 -5.56
N GLY A 8 6.59 1.54 -6.36
CA GLY A 8 6.41 1.53 -7.81
C GLY A 8 4.98 1.17 -8.26
N VAL A 9 4.31 0.26 -7.55
CA VAL A 9 2.92 -0.13 -7.86
C VAL A 9 1.97 1.03 -7.56
N VAL A 10 2.08 1.64 -6.38
CA VAL A 10 1.19 2.74 -5.99
C VAL A 10 1.41 3.99 -6.85
N GLU A 11 2.66 4.30 -7.20
CA GLU A 11 2.99 5.41 -8.11
C GLU A 11 2.45 5.18 -9.52
N GLN A 12 2.48 3.95 -10.02
CA GLN A 12 1.88 3.63 -11.30
C GLN A 12 0.37 3.88 -11.29
N VAL A 13 -0.33 3.40 -10.26
CA VAL A 13 -1.79 3.61 -10.13
C VAL A 13 -2.11 5.09 -10.01
N TYR A 14 -1.39 5.82 -9.16
CA TYR A 14 -1.56 7.26 -9.00
C TYR A 14 -1.35 8.02 -10.32
N ARG A 15 -0.25 7.73 -11.03
CA ARG A 15 0.06 8.35 -12.32
C ARG A 15 -1.01 8.05 -13.38
N LEU A 16 -1.52 6.83 -13.46
CA LEU A 16 -2.60 6.47 -14.40
C LEU A 16 -3.89 7.26 -14.11
N GLY A 17 -4.21 7.46 -12.83
CA GLY A 17 -5.33 8.32 -12.44
C GLY A 17 -5.16 9.76 -12.92
N GLN A 18 -3.98 10.34 -12.71
CA GLN A 18 -3.64 11.68 -13.17
C GLN A 18 -3.64 11.80 -14.71
N GLU A 19 -3.11 10.80 -15.41
CA GLU A 19 -3.01 10.78 -16.88
C GLU A 19 -4.40 10.77 -17.54
N HIS A 20 -5.33 9.97 -17.01
CA HIS A 20 -6.67 9.86 -17.57
C HIS A 20 -7.64 10.94 -17.09
N GLY A 21 -7.48 11.44 -15.86
CA GLY A 21 -8.21 12.60 -15.36
C GLY A 21 -9.73 12.43 -15.24
N TYR A 22 -10.24 11.20 -15.23
CA TYR A 22 -11.68 10.94 -15.08
C TYR A 22 -12.18 11.09 -13.64
N CYS A 23 -11.31 10.83 -12.67
CA CYS A 23 -11.57 10.99 -11.24
C CYS A 23 -10.25 11.07 -10.47
N ASP A 24 -10.34 11.54 -9.22
CA ASP A 24 -9.21 11.48 -8.30
C ASP A 24 -8.97 10.04 -7.85
N VAL A 25 -7.77 9.53 -8.10
CA VAL A 25 -7.34 8.18 -7.71
C VAL A 25 -6.30 8.30 -6.61
N GLN A 26 -6.71 7.93 -5.39
CA GLN A 26 -5.84 7.89 -4.22
C GLN A 26 -5.58 6.42 -3.84
N PRO A 27 -4.40 5.84 -4.15
CA PRO A 27 -4.13 4.45 -3.82
C PRO A 27 -3.92 4.25 -2.31
N ILE A 28 -4.32 3.08 -1.81
CA ILE A 28 -3.95 2.59 -0.48
C ILE A 28 -2.87 1.51 -0.63
N GLY A 29 -1.98 1.40 0.36
CA GLY A 29 -0.94 0.39 0.39
C GLY A 29 -1.38 -0.88 1.11
N ALA A 30 -0.75 -2.01 0.81
CA ALA A 30 -0.84 -3.21 1.64
C ALA A 30 0.01 -3.03 2.91
N VAL A 31 -0.40 -3.65 4.01
CA VAL A 31 0.40 -3.75 5.23
C VAL A 31 1.53 -4.77 5.04
N THR A 32 1.23 -5.90 4.38
CA THR A 32 2.20 -6.98 4.15
C THR A 32 2.40 -7.31 2.68
N VAL A 33 3.59 -7.81 2.37
CA VAL A 33 3.95 -8.29 1.03
C VAL A 33 2.98 -9.39 0.61
N GLY A 34 2.36 -9.23 -0.56
CA GLY A 34 1.42 -10.19 -1.11
C GLY A 34 0.14 -10.43 -0.29
N LEU A 35 -0.15 -9.57 0.71
CA LEU A 35 -1.23 -9.77 1.68
C LEU A 35 -1.06 -11.08 2.49
N GLU A 36 0.18 -11.45 2.82
CA GLU A 36 0.47 -12.74 3.46
C GLU A 36 0.44 -12.72 4.99
N GLY A 37 0.42 -11.55 5.62
CA GLY A 37 0.48 -11.41 7.08
C GLY A 37 1.86 -11.67 7.70
N LYS A 38 2.89 -11.95 6.90
CA LYS A 38 4.20 -12.46 7.37
C LYS A 38 5.34 -11.44 7.38
N LYS A 39 5.30 -10.48 6.47
CA LYS A 39 6.39 -9.51 6.25
C LYS A 39 5.81 -8.17 5.87
N LEU A 40 6.25 -7.10 6.53
CA LEU A 40 5.85 -5.74 6.17
C LEU A 40 6.19 -5.40 4.72
N ALA A 41 5.26 -4.71 4.07
CA ALA A 41 5.46 -4.06 2.80
C ALA A 41 6.39 -2.85 2.93
N GLU A 42 6.69 -2.18 1.82
CA GLU A 42 7.56 -0.99 1.80
C GLU A 42 6.82 0.28 2.28
N LEU A 43 6.26 0.26 3.50
CA LEU A 43 5.37 1.30 4.03
C LEU A 43 5.96 2.71 3.93
N GLY A 44 7.20 2.89 4.41
CA GLY A 44 7.89 4.18 4.37
C GLY A 44 8.13 4.67 2.93
N ALA A 45 8.55 3.78 2.03
CA ALA A 45 8.75 4.15 0.63
C ALA A 45 7.44 4.53 -0.05
N MET A 46 6.34 3.84 0.24
CA MET A 46 5.00 4.19 -0.27
C MET A 46 4.52 5.54 0.27
N HIS A 47 4.79 5.84 1.55
CA HIS A 47 4.45 7.12 2.15
C HIS A 47 5.24 8.28 1.55
N GLU A 48 6.54 8.09 1.32
CA GLU A 48 7.45 9.09 0.74
C GLU A 48 7.32 9.22 -0.79
N SER A 49 6.65 8.28 -1.44
CA SER A 49 6.45 8.24 -2.90
C SER A 49 5.62 9.41 -3.42
N ALA A 50 5.61 9.61 -4.74
CA ALA A 50 4.73 10.59 -5.39
C ALA A 50 3.23 10.32 -5.15
N ALA A 51 2.86 9.07 -4.82
CA ALA A 51 1.48 8.71 -4.50
C ALA A 51 1.07 9.10 -3.06
N GLY A 52 2.03 9.38 -2.16
CA GLY A 52 1.76 9.89 -0.81
C GLY A 52 0.84 9.01 0.03
N VAL A 53 1.08 7.70 0.05
CA VAL A 53 0.17 6.74 0.69
C VAL A 53 0.10 7.00 2.20
N THR A 54 -1.13 7.13 2.70
CA THR A 54 -1.41 7.39 4.13
C THR A 54 -2.33 6.34 4.76
N VAL A 55 -2.93 5.48 3.93
CA VAL A 55 -3.85 4.42 4.36
C VAL A 55 -3.26 3.08 3.93
N PHE A 56 -3.18 2.14 4.87
CA PHE A 56 -2.65 0.80 4.65
C PHE A 56 -3.66 -0.25 5.10
N SER A 57 -3.84 -1.30 4.30
CA SER A 57 -4.78 -2.39 4.59
C SER A 57 -4.39 -3.67 3.86
N ASP A 58 -4.42 -4.80 4.57
CA ASP A 58 -4.40 -6.13 3.94
C ASP A 58 -5.83 -6.63 3.68
N ASP A 59 -6.64 -5.82 2.99
CA ASP A 59 -8.07 -6.10 2.80
C ASP A 59 -8.32 -7.50 2.21
N GLY A 60 -9.34 -8.18 2.73
CA GLY A 60 -9.65 -9.58 2.41
C GLY A 60 -8.74 -10.63 3.07
N LYS A 61 -7.62 -10.24 3.71
CA LYS A 61 -6.70 -11.14 4.43
C LYS A 61 -6.15 -10.47 5.70
N CYS A 62 -6.85 -10.67 6.82
CA CYS A 62 -6.43 -10.10 8.10
C CYS A 62 -4.98 -10.45 8.45
N VAL A 63 -4.24 -9.44 8.91
CA VAL A 63 -2.97 -9.64 9.61
C VAL A 63 -3.29 -10.11 11.03
N ASP A 64 -3.08 -11.39 11.30
CA ASP A 64 -3.35 -12.03 12.58
C ASP A 64 -2.17 -11.93 13.57
N ASP A 65 -0.96 -11.68 13.07
CA ASP A 65 0.22 -11.45 13.90
C ASP A 65 0.25 -10.02 14.48
N ALA A 66 0.05 -9.93 15.80
CA ALA A 66 0.08 -8.66 16.53
C ALA A 66 1.43 -7.94 16.46
N VAL A 67 2.55 -8.66 16.31
CA VAL A 67 3.89 -8.06 16.17
C VAL A 67 4.02 -7.37 14.82
N ILE A 68 3.49 -7.97 13.75
CA ILE A 68 3.46 -7.34 12.42
C ILE A 68 2.62 -6.07 12.48
N MET A 69 1.40 -6.14 13.03
CA MET A 69 0.54 -4.96 13.13
C MET A 69 1.13 -3.87 14.02
N ARG A 70 1.79 -4.22 15.12
CA ARG A 70 2.48 -3.22 15.95
C ARG A 70 3.56 -2.50 15.16
N ARG A 71 4.41 -3.23 14.43
CA ARG A 71 5.47 -2.63 13.61
C ARG A 71 4.93 -1.83 12.44
N ALA A 72 3.74 -2.14 11.93
CA ALA A 72 3.10 -1.36 10.88
C ALA A 72 2.59 0.01 11.38
N LEU A 73 2.40 0.16 12.69
CA LEU A 73 1.96 1.38 13.35
C LEU A 73 3.10 2.22 13.95
N GLU A 74 4.33 1.68 13.96
CA GLU A 74 5.56 2.34 14.38
C GLU A 74 6.13 3.20 13.25
#